data_AF-A0A078JVC7-F1
#
_entry.id   AF-A0A078JVC7-F1
#
_cell.length_a   1.000
_cell.length_b   1.000
_cell.length_c   1.000
_cell.angle_alpha   90.00
_cell.angle_beta   90.00
_cell.angle_gamma   90.00
#
_symmetry.space_group_name_H-M   'P 1'
#
loop_
_entity.id
_entity.type
_entity.pdbx_description
1 polymer ?
#
loop_
_entity_poly.entity_id
_entity_poly.type
_entity_poly.pdbx_seq_one_letter_code
_entity_poly.pdbx_strand_id
1 'polypeptide(L)'
;SGTCSLREAVIIGSILEKCSIPMLHSCVALLNLAEMEYCGTTSYFIKTLLEKKYCMPYRVLDALVAHFMRFVDEIRVMPVIWHQSLLTFVQRYKYELLKEDKEHFQTLLKRQRHHLVTPEILRELQGSRNRGEKEDDPMLTNYILSYISSFNSLWNYF
;
A
#
# COMPACT_ATOMS: atom_id res chain seq x y z
N SER A 1 -14.69 -15.87 -15.16
CA SER A 1 -15.05 -15.79 -16.59
C SER A 1 -14.00 -15.17 -17.49
N GLY A 2 -13.08 -14.30 -17.05
CA GLY A 2 -11.93 -13.85 -17.89
C GLY A 2 -12.29 -13.12 -19.19
N THR A 3 -13.58 -12.81 -19.41
CA THR A 3 -14.14 -12.33 -20.68
C THR A 3 -14.17 -10.81 -20.80
N CYS A 4 -13.62 -10.07 -19.85
CA CYS A 4 -13.64 -8.60 -19.87
C CYS A 4 -12.56 -8.09 -20.83
N SER A 5 -12.98 -7.43 -21.91
CA SER A 5 -12.08 -6.74 -22.82
C SER A 5 -11.57 -5.43 -22.23
N LEU A 6 -10.42 -4.96 -22.72
CA LEU A 6 -9.84 -3.68 -22.29
C LEU A 6 -10.80 -2.50 -22.52
N ARG A 7 -11.57 -2.52 -23.62
CA ARG A 7 -12.55 -1.44 -23.93
C ARG A 7 -13.68 -1.41 -22.91
N GLU A 8 -14.23 -2.57 -22.57
CA GLU A 8 -15.28 -2.68 -21.55
C GLU A 8 -14.76 -2.24 -20.19
N ALA A 9 -13.55 -2.65 -19.82
CA ALA A 9 -12.94 -2.24 -18.55
C ALA A 9 -12.79 -0.73 -18.43
N VAL A 10 -12.34 -0.05 -19.50
CA VAL A 10 -12.22 1.42 -19.53
C VAL A 10 -13.59 2.10 -19.40
N ILE A 11 -14.60 1.63 -20.13
CA ILE A 11 -15.96 2.18 -20.06
C ILE A 11 -16.54 2.04 -18.65
N ILE A 12 -16.48 0.82 -18.09
CA ILE A 12 -17.02 0.53 -16.76
C ILE A 12 -16.23 1.28 -15.69
N GLY A 13 -14.89 1.31 -15.79
CA GLY A 13 -14.07 2.05 -14.84
C GLY A 13 -14.35 3.55 -14.87
N SER A 14 -14.59 4.17 -16.03
CA SER A 14 -14.98 5.59 -16.10
C SER A 14 -16.31 5.87 -15.37
N ILE A 15 -17.24 4.93 -15.40
CA ILE A 15 -18.50 5.02 -14.64
C ILE A 15 -18.20 4.86 -13.14
N LEU A 16 -17.40 3.87 -12.76
CA LEU A 16 -17.00 3.65 -11.36
C LEU A 16 -16.28 4.87 -10.77
N GLU A 17 -15.44 5.56 -11.54
CA GLU A 17 -14.76 6.79 -11.14
C GLU A 17 -15.75 7.92 -10.82
N LYS A 18 -16.84 8.02 -11.59
CA LYS A 18 -17.84 9.09 -11.44
C LYS A 18 -18.89 8.79 -10.38
N CYS A 19 -19.26 7.53 -10.19
CA CYS A 19 -20.30 7.17 -9.23
C CYS A 19 -19.78 7.19 -7.78
N SER A 20 -20.63 7.54 -6.83
CA SER A 20 -20.32 7.39 -5.41
C SER A 20 -20.71 5.99 -4.95
N ILE A 21 -19.74 5.19 -4.53
CA ILE A 21 -19.95 3.81 -4.08
C ILE A 21 -19.74 3.78 -2.56
N PRO A 22 -20.70 3.27 -1.77
CA PRO A 22 -20.49 3.11 -0.35
C PRO A 22 -19.24 2.27 -0.04
N MET A 23 -18.47 2.70 0.97
CA MET A 23 -17.20 2.09 1.37
C MET A 23 -17.29 0.57 1.51
N LEU A 24 -18.33 0.05 2.18
CA LEU A 24 -18.47 -1.38 2.44
C LEU A 24 -18.57 -2.20 1.15
N HIS A 25 -19.32 -1.71 0.17
CA HIS A 25 -19.42 -2.37 -1.14
C HIS A 25 -18.09 -2.32 -1.91
N SER A 26 -17.37 -1.19 -1.82
CA SER A 26 -16.04 -1.06 -2.40
C SER A 26 -15.04 -2.05 -1.78
N CYS A 27 -15.10 -2.28 -0.47
CA CYS A 27 -14.26 -3.24 0.25
C CYS A 27 -14.47 -4.67 -0.26
N VAL A 28 -15.74 -5.09 -0.33
CA VAL A 28 -16.10 -6.43 -0.80
C VAL A 28 -15.71 -6.63 -2.27
N ALA A 29 -15.93 -5.61 -3.11
CA ALA A 29 -15.51 -5.65 -4.51
C ALA A 29 -13.99 -5.81 -4.66
N LEU A 30 -13.20 -5.04 -3.89
CA LEU A 30 -11.74 -5.16 -3.89
C LEU A 30 -11.26 -6.53 -3.41
N LEU A 31 -11.89 -7.08 -2.37
CA LEU A 31 -11.53 -8.40 -1.85
C LEU A 31 -11.77 -9.49 -2.91
N ASN A 32 -12.94 -9.47 -3.55
CA ASN A 32 -13.24 -10.40 -4.64
C ASN A 32 -12.26 -10.25 -5.81
N LEU A 33 -11.96 -9.01 -6.23
CA LEU A 33 -10.98 -8.76 -7.30
C LEU A 33 -9.57 -9.24 -6.95
N ALA A 34 -9.18 -9.15 -5.67
CA ALA A 34 -7.88 -9.61 -5.18
C ALA A 34 -7.76 -11.14 -5.20
N GLU A 35 -8.84 -11.85 -4.88
CA GLU A 35 -8.88 -13.33 -4.84
C GLU A 35 -9.03 -13.97 -6.22
N MET A 36 -9.70 -13.29 -7.16
CA MET A 36 -9.92 -13.77 -8.52
C MET A 36 -8.63 -14.07 -9.28
N GLU A 37 -8.75 -14.88 -10.33
CA GLU A 37 -7.65 -15.10 -11.28
C GLU A 37 -7.28 -13.78 -11.98
N TYR A 38 -5.97 -13.56 -12.09
CA TYR A 38 -5.46 -12.31 -12.62
C TYR A 38 -5.72 -12.19 -14.11
N CYS A 39 -6.33 -11.07 -14.49
CA CYS A 39 -6.32 -10.57 -15.86
C CYS A 39 -5.91 -9.09 -15.83
N GLY A 40 -5.36 -8.56 -16.93
CA GLY A 40 -4.87 -7.18 -16.97
C GLY A 40 -5.93 -6.13 -16.60
N THR A 41 -7.21 -6.41 -16.88
CA THR A 41 -8.35 -5.57 -16.51
C THR A 41 -8.63 -5.57 -15.00
N THR A 42 -8.26 -6.63 -14.26
CA THR A 42 -8.39 -6.67 -12.79
C THR A 42 -7.60 -5.54 -12.14
N SER A 43 -6.35 -5.30 -12.58
CA SER A 43 -5.52 -4.20 -12.07
C SER A 43 -6.14 -2.82 -12.30
N TYR A 44 -6.85 -2.65 -13.42
CA TYR A 44 -7.54 -1.41 -13.74
C TYR A 44 -8.66 -1.13 -12.74
N PHE A 45 -9.53 -2.12 -12.48
CA PHE A 45 -10.60 -1.96 -11.49
C PHE A 45 -10.07 -1.77 -10.07
N ILE A 46 -9.03 -2.51 -9.67
CA ILE A 46 -8.38 -2.32 -8.37
C ILE A 46 -7.87 -0.87 -8.26
N LYS A 47 -7.16 -0.36 -9.27
CA LYS A 47 -6.65 1.01 -9.29
C LYS A 47 -7.79 2.02 -9.12
N THR A 48 -8.83 1.93 -9.93
CA THR A 48 -10.00 2.82 -9.87
C THR A 48 -10.69 2.81 -8.51
N LEU A 49 -10.84 1.65 -7.87
CA LEU A 49 -11.45 1.56 -6.53
C LEU A 49 -10.53 2.14 -5.45
N LEU A 50 -9.21 1.97 -5.55
CA LEU A 50 -8.25 2.56 -4.61
C LEU A 50 -8.21 4.10 -4.72
N GLU A 51 -8.40 4.65 -5.92
CA GLU A 51 -8.48 6.10 -6.17
C GLU A 51 -9.66 6.78 -5.48
N LYS A 52 -10.66 6.02 -5.00
CA LYS A 52 -11.74 6.54 -4.13
C LYS A 52 -11.27 6.92 -2.72
N LYS A 53 -10.07 6.50 -2.31
CA LYS A 53 -9.40 6.91 -1.06
C LYS A 53 -10.18 6.60 0.22
N TYR A 54 -11.08 5.62 0.22
CA TYR A 54 -11.80 5.20 1.43
C TYR A 54 -10.86 4.65 2.51
N CYS A 55 -11.30 4.68 3.77
CA CYS A 55 -10.62 3.94 4.83
C CYS A 55 -11.02 2.47 4.71
N MET A 56 -10.05 1.57 4.53
CA MET A 56 -10.31 0.15 4.32
C MET A 56 -10.00 -0.65 5.59
N PRO A 57 -10.76 -1.71 5.92
CA PRO A 57 -10.40 -2.64 6.97
C PRO A 57 -9.07 -3.34 6.67
N TYR A 58 -8.28 -3.66 7.69
CA TYR A 58 -6.97 -4.31 7.52
C TYR A 58 -7.05 -5.62 6.72
N ARG A 59 -8.10 -6.41 6.93
CA ARG A 59 -8.33 -7.65 6.15
C ARG A 59 -8.32 -7.42 4.63
N VAL A 60 -8.84 -6.28 4.17
CA VAL A 60 -8.84 -5.94 2.72
C VAL A 60 -7.45 -5.54 2.27
N LEU A 61 -6.70 -4.79 3.10
CA LEU A 61 -5.32 -4.42 2.80
C LEU A 61 -4.42 -5.65 2.75
N ASP A 62 -4.53 -6.55 3.71
CA ASP A 62 -3.75 -7.79 3.77
C ASP A 62 -4.04 -8.66 2.53
N ALA A 63 -5.31 -8.75 2.10
CA ALA A 63 -5.67 -9.44 0.85
C ALA A 63 -5.08 -8.77 -0.40
N LEU A 64 -5.00 -7.45 -0.45
CA LEU A 64 -4.36 -6.72 -1.55
C LEU A 64 -2.83 -6.93 -1.54
N VAL A 65 -2.18 -6.92 -0.38
CA VAL A 65 -0.76 -7.27 -0.26
C VAL A 65 -0.54 -8.69 -0.80
N ALA A 66 -1.34 -9.65 -0.35
CA ALA A 66 -1.28 -11.03 -0.84
C ALA A 66 -1.48 -11.11 -2.36
N HIS A 67 -2.45 -10.36 -2.92
CA HIS A 67 -2.68 -10.29 -4.35
C HIS A 67 -1.43 -9.85 -5.12
N PHE A 68 -0.77 -8.76 -4.70
CA PHE A 68 0.45 -8.28 -5.37
C PHE A 68 1.63 -9.23 -5.18
N MET A 69 1.75 -9.90 -4.03
CA MET A 69 2.83 -10.85 -3.77
C MET A 69 2.80 -12.11 -4.64
N ARG A 70 1.64 -12.47 -5.18
CA ARG A 70 1.52 -13.58 -6.15
C ARG A 70 2.40 -13.41 -7.39
N PHE A 71 2.82 -12.19 -7.70
CA PHE A 71 3.61 -11.88 -8.90
C PHE A 71 5.13 -11.80 -8.64
N VAL A 72 5.60 -12.19 -7.45
CA VAL A 72 7.04 -12.16 -7.13
C VAL A 72 7.85 -13.13 -7.98
N ASP A 73 7.29 -14.32 -8.26
CA ASP A 73 7.93 -15.36 -9.07
C ASP A 73 7.32 -15.46 -10.48
N GLU A 74 6.45 -14.52 -10.86
CA GLU A 74 5.85 -14.50 -12.20
C GLU A 74 6.92 -14.16 -13.24
N ILE A 75 7.04 -15.01 -14.26
CA ILE A 75 8.03 -14.89 -15.33
C ILE A 75 7.58 -13.81 -16.34
N ARG A 76 6.26 -13.64 -16.50
CA ARG A 76 5.69 -12.65 -17.39
C ARG A 76 5.97 -11.24 -16.87
N VAL A 77 6.28 -10.34 -17.79
CA VAL A 77 6.42 -8.91 -17.49
C VAL A 77 5.05 -8.34 -17.18
N MET A 78 4.89 -7.77 -15.98
CA MET A 78 3.62 -7.17 -15.58
C MET A 78 3.34 -5.88 -16.37
N PRO A 79 2.08 -5.64 -16.77
CA PRO A 79 1.72 -4.45 -17.53
C PRO A 79 1.84 -3.18 -16.68
N VAL A 80 2.02 -2.02 -17.33
CA VAL A 80 2.15 -0.72 -16.64
C VAL A 80 1.00 -0.43 -15.67
N ILE A 81 -0.23 -0.84 -16.01
CA ILE A 81 -1.41 -0.63 -15.17
C ILE A 81 -1.32 -1.38 -13.83
N TRP A 82 -0.65 -2.54 -13.80
CA TRP A 82 -0.40 -3.27 -12.57
C TRP A 82 0.52 -2.48 -11.64
N HIS A 83 1.62 -1.93 -12.18
CA HIS A 83 2.53 -1.06 -11.43
C HIS A 83 1.84 0.20 -10.93
N GLN A 84 1.00 0.83 -11.75
CA GLN A 84 0.21 2.01 -11.34
C GLN A 84 -0.81 1.68 -10.24
N SER A 85 -1.42 0.51 -10.31
CA SER A 85 -2.33 0.01 -9.26
C SER A 85 -1.58 -0.16 -7.93
N LEU A 86 -0.39 -0.78 -7.96
CA LEU A 86 0.47 -0.92 -6.80
C LEU A 86 0.95 0.44 -6.25
N LEU A 87 1.33 1.37 -7.12
CA LEU A 87 1.70 2.73 -6.70
C LEU A 87 0.54 3.43 -5.99
N THR A 88 -0.67 3.33 -6.53
CA THR A 88 -1.88 3.92 -5.95
C THR A 88 -2.16 3.33 -4.56
N PHE A 89 -2.01 2.01 -4.42
CA PHE A 89 -2.14 1.32 -3.15
C PHE A 89 -1.13 1.83 -2.13
N VAL A 90 0.16 1.86 -2.48
CA VAL A 90 1.22 2.30 -1.59
C VAL A 90 1.06 3.77 -1.21
N GLN A 91 0.82 4.67 -2.17
CA GLN A 91 0.61 6.09 -1.89
C GLN A 91 -0.50 6.33 -0.86
N ARG A 92 -1.58 5.55 -0.94
CA ARG A 92 -2.74 5.73 -0.08
C ARG A 92 -2.62 5.05 1.28
N TYR A 93 -2.01 3.88 1.34
CA TYR A 93 -2.04 2.99 2.51
C TYR A 93 -0.65 2.68 3.10
N LYS A 94 0.42 3.36 2.68
CA LYS A 94 1.80 3.15 3.20
C LYS A 94 1.95 3.16 4.72
N TYR A 95 1.11 3.90 5.44
CA TYR A 95 1.12 3.95 6.91
C TYR A 95 0.36 2.78 7.58
N GLU A 96 -0.46 2.08 6.80
CA GLU A 96 -1.27 0.93 7.23
C GLU A 96 -0.58 -0.42 6.91
N LEU A 97 0.63 -0.39 6.35
CA LEU A 97 1.41 -1.57 6.00
C LEU A 97 2.36 -1.97 7.13
N LEU A 98 2.46 -3.28 7.38
CA LEU A 98 3.48 -3.80 8.29
C LEU A 98 4.88 -3.62 7.70
N LYS A 99 5.88 -3.67 8.57
CA LYS A 99 7.29 -3.64 8.14
C LYS A 99 7.59 -4.77 7.16
N GLU A 100 7.12 -5.98 7.46
CA GLU A 100 7.27 -7.18 6.62
C GLU A 100 6.64 -6.97 5.24
N ASP A 101 5.44 -6.38 5.15
CA ASP A 101 4.79 -6.10 3.86
C ASP A 101 5.63 -5.18 2.99
N LYS A 102 6.26 -4.15 3.58
CA LYS A 102 7.13 -3.23 2.84
C LYS A 102 8.41 -3.92 2.37
N GLU A 103 9.00 -4.79 3.17
CA GLU A 103 10.16 -5.60 2.79
C GLU A 103 9.82 -6.56 1.64
N HIS A 104 8.64 -7.18 1.70
CA HIS A 104 8.10 -8.00 0.62
C HIS A 104 7.89 -7.18 -0.66
N PHE A 105 7.32 -5.98 -0.59
CA PHE A 105 7.20 -5.08 -1.74
C PHE A 105 8.55 -4.68 -2.34
N GLN A 106 9.56 -4.41 -1.51
CA GLN A 106 10.90 -4.12 -2.02
C GLN A 106 11.48 -5.32 -2.79
N THR A 107 11.22 -6.55 -2.32
CA THR A 107 11.65 -7.77 -3.03
C THR A 107 10.89 -7.96 -4.33
N LEU A 108 9.57 -7.76 -4.32
CA LEU A 108 8.71 -7.79 -5.51
C LEU A 108 9.20 -6.80 -6.58
N LEU A 109 9.46 -5.55 -6.17
CA LEU A 109 9.90 -4.48 -7.07
C LEU A 109 11.33 -4.66 -7.59
N LYS A 110 12.15 -5.52 -6.99
CA LYS A 110 13.45 -5.89 -7.56
C LYS A 110 13.30 -6.79 -8.78
N ARG A 111 12.27 -7.64 -8.78
CA ARG A 111 11.96 -8.63 -9.83
C ARG A 111 11.05 -8.05 -10.91
N GLN A 112 9.96 -7.40 -10.51
CA GLN A 112 8.99 -6.75 -11.39
C GLN A 112 9.27 -5.25 -11.45
N ARG A 113 10.08 -4.83 -12.43
CA ARG A 113 10.57 -3.46 -12.56
C ARG A 113 9.94 -2.70 -13.73
N HIS A 114 9.44 -1.51 -13.42
CA HIS A 114 9.06 -0.51 -14.40
C HIS A 114 9.88 0.76 -14.21
N HIS A 115 10.66 1.14 -15.23
CA HIS A 115 11.63 2.25 -15.22
C HIS A 115 11.11 3.57 -14.61
N LEU A 116 9.86 3.98 -14.88
CA LEU A 116 9.30 5.23 -14.35
C LEU A 116 8.49 5.07 -13.06
N VAL A 117 7.92 3.89 -12.80
CA VAL A 117 6.90 3.74 -11.73
C VAL A 117 7.51 3.11 -10.48
N THR A 118 8.40 2.11 -10.65
CA THR A 118 9.09 1.47 -9.53
C THR A 118 9.86 2.44 -8.63
N PRO A 119 10.58 3.46 -9.15
CA PRO A 119 11.26 4.44 -8.29
C PRO A 119 10.28 5.21 -7.39
N GLU A 120 9.11 5.60 -7.92
CA GLU A 120 8.08 6.28 -7.14
C GLU A 120 7.51 5.40 -6.05
N ILE A 121 7.27 4.11 -6.33
CA ILE A 121 6.77 3.18 -5.31
C ILE A 121 7.79 3.03 -4.18
N LEU A 122 9.08 2.86 -4.51
CA LEU A 122 10.15 2.75 -3.52
C LEU A 122 10.28 4.02 -2.67
N ARG A 123 10.19 5.21 -3.29
CA ARG A 123 10.20 6.49 -2.59
C ARG A 123 9.08 6.58 -1.55
N GLU A 124 7.86 6.17 -1.92
CA GLU A 124 6.72 6.18 -1.00
C GLU A 124 6.85 5.16 0.14
N LEU A 125 7.39 3.96 -0.13
CA LEU A 125 7.64 2.96 0.91
C LEU A 125 8.70 3.41 1.92
N GLN A 126 9.83 3.95 1.43
CA GLN A 126 10.93 4.41 2.28
C GLN A 126 10.57 5.66 3.10
N GLY A 127 9.73 6.54 2.56
CA GLY A 127 9.30 7.77 3.22
C GLY A 127 8.14 7.60 4.20
N SER A 128 7.85 6.39 4.70
CA SER A 128 6.69 6.12 5.55
C SER A 128 7.01 5.23 6.74
N ARG A 129 6.41 5.55 7.90
CA ARG A 129 6.43 4.70 9.12
C ARG A 129 5.63 3.41 8.94
N ASN A 130 5.94 2.37 9.71
CA ASN A 130 5.24 1.08 9.65
C ASN A 130 4.01 1.06 10.57
N ARG A 131 3.02 0.24 10.20
CA ARG A 131 1.83 -0.01 11.03
C ARG A 131 2.27 -0.59 12.38
N GLY A 132 1.83 0.03 13.47
CA GLY A 132 2.15 -0.42 14.83
C GLY A 132 3.47 0.09 15.40
N GLU A 133 4.27 0.83 14.62
CA GLU A 133 5.39 1.60 15.18
C GLU A 133 4.83 2.77 15.99
N LYS A 134 5.19 2.80 17.27
CA LYS A 134 4.93 3.97 18.13
C LYS A 134 5.70 5.15 17.56
N GLU A 135 5.08 6.32 17.53
CA GLU A 135 5.83 7.55 17.29
C GLU A 135 6.86 7.66 18.41
N ASP A 136 8.14 7.74 18.05
CA ASP A 136 9.16 8.26 18.96
C ASP A 136 8.75 9.70 19.25
N ASP A 137 7.97 9.92 20.31
CA ASP A 137 7.57 11.26 20.72
C ASP A 137 8.85 12.02 21.13
N PRO A 138 9.31 12.98 20.30
CA PRO A 138 10.58 13.67 20.56
C PRO A 138 10.52 14.46 21.87
N MET A 139 9.31 14.82 22.34
CA MET A 139 9.12 15.49 23.62
C MET A 139 9.36 14.56 24.80
N LEU A 140 8.89 13.31 24.75
CA LEU A 140 9.17 12.32 25.79
C LEU A 140 10.67 12.00 25.88
N THR A 141 11.34 11.86 24.74
CA THR A 141 12.79 11.61 24.71
C THR A 141 13.57 12.78 25.32
N ASN A 142 13.24 14.03 24.95
CA ASN A 142 13.88 15.21 25.53
C ASN A 142 13.56 15.38 27.01
N TYR A 143 12.33 15.07 27.45
CA TYR A 143 11.96 15.15 28.86
C TYR A 143 12.75 14.14 29.71
N ILE A 144 12.84 12.89 29.26
CA ILE A 144 13.63 11.83 29.93
C ILE A 144 15.11 12.21 29.97
N LEU A 145 15.68 12.70 28.86
CA LEU A 145 17.07 13.15 28.82
C LEU A 145 17.33 14.34 29.75
N SER A 146 16.39 15.28 29.85
CA SER A 146 16.49 16.41 30.79
C SER A 146 16.43 15.96 32.25
N TYR A 147 15.57 14.98 32.56
CA TYR A 147 15.47 14.39 33.90
C TYR A 147 16.75 13.64 34.27
N ILE A 148 17.29 12.83 33.36
CA ILE A 148 18.54 12.09 33.57
C ILE A 148 19.71 13.07 33.75
N SER A 149 19.77 14.13 32.95
CA SER A 149 20.78 15.19 33.10
C SER A 149 20.67 15.91 34.45
N SER A 150 19.45 16.21 34.90
CA SER A 150 19.20 16.87 36.19
C SER A 150 19.56 15.95 37.36
N PHE A 151 19.24 14.66 37.27
CA PHE A 151 19.59 13.67 38.28
C PHE A 151 21.11 13.44 38.37
N ASN A 152 21.80 13.31 37.24
CA ASN A 152 23.26 13.21 37.21
C ASN A 152 23.94 14.49 37.72
N SER A 153 23.37 15.66 37.48
CA SER A 153 23.88 16.91 38.05
C SER A 153 23.75 16.94 39.56
N LEU A 154 22.64 16.45 40.13
CA LEU A 154 22.42 16.40 41.58
C LEU A 154 23.34 15.39 42.27
N TRP A 155 23.68 14.29 41.59
CA TRP A 155 24.58 13.26 42.13
C TRP A 155 26.06 13.67 42.13
N ASN A 156 26.47 14.64 41.32
CA ASN A 156 27.83 15.20 41.36
C ASN A 156 28.08 16.16 42.54
N TYR A 157 27.05 16.44 43.36
CA TYR A 157 27.15 17.28 44.57
C TYR A 157 27.11 16.47 45.88
N PHE A 158 27.11 15.13 45.81
CA PHE A 158 27.28 14.21 46.94
C PHE A 158 28.55 13.39 46.76
#